data_AF-A0A4P7PBM0-F1
#
_entry.id   AF-A0A4P7PBM0-F1
#
_cell.length_a   1.000
_cell.length_b   1.000
_cell.length_c   1.000
_cell.angle_alpha   90.00
_cell.angle_beta   90.00
_cell.angle_gamma   90.00
#
_symmetry.space_group_name_H-M   'P 1'
#
loop_
_entity.id
_entity.type
_entity.pdbx_description
1 polymer ?
#
loop_
_entity_poly.entity_id
_entity_poly.type
_entity_poly.pdbx_seq_one_letter_code
_entity_poly.pdbx_strand_id
1 'polypeptide(L)'
;MNTWSDFVRALGQDEIGGIVTDLCRRVGELPAVSETPDNYNDPEGKTRFYKFIKSGIEIGFRSGKLNHIHFLVQPHEGYSAYKEDVLGRIAQAWRVEDVIAELGSPSKEAPGRVDMLIGYVQQWLKYEFKTYALRMEFSEDGRLWKATLISN
;
A
#
# COMPACT_ATOMS: atom_id res chain seq x y z
N MET A 1 -13.79 -5.05 11.51
CA MET A 1 -12.36 -4.97 11.11
C MET A 1 -12.30 -5.26 9.63
N ASN A 2 -11.54 -4.50 8.84
CA ASN A 2 -11.40 -4.76 7.41
C ASN A 2 -10.50 -6.00 7.20
N THR A 3 -10.88 -6.87 6.28
CA THR A 3 -10.05 -7.98 5.80
C THR A 3 -9.26 -7.57 4.57
N TRP A 4 -8.21 -8.31 4.22
CA TRP A 4 -7.47 -8.11 2.97
C TRP A 4 -8.38 -8.05 1.74
N SER A 5 -9.38 -8.93 1.68
CA SER A 5 -10.36 -8.99 0.58
C SER A 5 -11.24 -7.74 0.49
N ASP A 6 -11.53 -7.07 1.61
CA ASP A 6 -12.29 -5.81 1.59
C ASP A 6 -11.49 -4.71 0.90
N PHE A 7 -10.18 -4.63 1.16
CA PHE A 7 -9.28 -3.68 0.51
C PHE A 7 -9.15 -3.96 -0.99
N VAL A 8 -8.97 -5.23 -1.38
CA VAL A 8 -8.92 -5.63 -2.80
C VAL A 8 -10.22 -5.29 -3.52
N ARG A 9 -11.38 -5.53 -2.90
CA ARG A 9 -12.70 -5.20 -3.48
C ARG A 9 -12.91 -3.70 -3.68
N ALA A 10 -12.27 -2.87 -2.86
CA ALA A 10 -12.40 -1.41 -2.94
C ALA A 10 -11.54 -0.79 -4.06
N LEU A 11 -10.53 -1.49 -4.57
CA LEU A 11 -9.72 -1.02 -5.70
C LEU A 11 -10.61 -0.73 -6.92
N GLY A 12 -10.35 0.41 -7.57
CA GLY A 12 -11.08 0.90 -8.73
C GLY A 12 -12.49 1.44 -8.45
N GLN A 13 -12.97 1.36 -7.20
CA GLN A 13 -14.27 1.92 -6.80
C GLN A 13 -14.20 3.44 -6.63
N ASP A 14 -15.33 4.11 -6.78
CA ASP A 14 -15.43 5.57 -6.64
C ASP A 14 -15.19 6.01 -5.18
N GLU A 15 -14.47 7.11 -5.00
CA GLU A 15 -14.09 7.71 -3.70
C GLU A 15 -15.31 7.94 -2.79
N ILE A 16 -16.41 8.42 -3.38
CA ILE A 16 -17.67 8.72 -2.69
C ILE A 16 -18.65 7.52 -2.70
N GLY A 17 -18.23 6.37 -3.24
CA GLY A 17 -19.05 5.17 -3.33
C GLY A 17 -19.23 4.48 -1.97
N GLY A 18 -20.33 3.73 -1.82
CA GLY A 18 -20.65 3.01 -0.58
C GLY A 18 -19.54 2.06 -0.11
N ILE A 19 -18.85 1.39 -1.04
CA ILE A 19 -17.77 0.45 -0.71
C ILE A 19 -16.57 1.17 -0.07
N VAL A 20 -16.12 2.27 -0.67
CA VAL A 20 -14.97 3.04 -0.16
C VAL A 20 -15.32 3.73 1.14
N THR A 21 -16.48 4.38 1.21
CA THR A 21 -16.93 5.06 2.43
C THR A 21 -17.07 4.11 3.61
N ASP A 22 -17.61 2.90 3.40
CA ASP A 22 -17.66 1.87 4.43
C ASP A 22 -16.27 1.33 4.82
N LEU A 23 -15.38 1.13 3.84
CA LEU A 23 -14.00 0.71 4.10
C LEU A 23 -13.29 1.71 5.02
N CYS A 24 -13.32 3.00 4.66
CA CYS A 24 -12.72 4.09 5.43
C CYS A 24 -13.31 4.18 6.83
N ARG A 25 -14.65 4.08 6.95
CA ARG A 25 -15.34 4.07 8.26
C ARG A 25 -14.86 2.92 9.15
N ARG A 26 -14.64 1.74 8.58
CA ARG A 26 -14.17 0.55 9.31
C ARG A 26 -12.70 0.58 9.70
N VAL A 27 -11.89 1.48 9.14
CA VAL A 27 -10.54 1.76 9.66
C VAL A 27 -10.61 2.30 11.10
N GLY A 28 -11.68 3.02 11.44
CA GLY A 28 -11.89 3.54 12.79
C GLY A 28 -11.04 4.78 13.12
N GLU A 29 -10.45 5.40 12.10
CA GLU A 29 -9.66 6.64 12.18
C GLU A 29 -10.20 7.64 11.14
N LEU A 30 -10.22 8.93 11.49
CA LEU A 30 -10.50 9.99 10.52
C LEU A 30 -9.21 10.30 9.74
N PRO A 31 -9.23 10.24 8.40
CA PRO A 31 -8.02 10.47 7.63
C PRO A 31 -7.65 11.95 7.61
N ALA A 32 -6.35 12.23 7.66
CA ALA A 32 -5.84 13.52 7.19
C ALA A 32 -5.86 13.50 5.65
N VAL A 33 -6.47 14.52 5.03
CA VAL A 33 -6.60 14.58 3.58
C VAL A 33 -5.56 15.53 3.00
N SER A 34 -4.91 15.10 1.92
CA SER A 34 -3.97 15.94 1.15
C SER A 34 -4.06 15.60 -0.34
N GLU A 35 -3.52 16.46 -1.20
CA GLU A 35 -3.49 16.24 -2.65
C GLU A 35 -2.09 16.51 -3.20
N THR A 36 -1.75 15.87 -4.31
CA THR A 36 -0.55 16.25 -5.07
C THR A 36 -0.67 17.72 -5.51
N PRO A 37 0.40 18.52 -5.36
CA PRO A 37 0.41 19.92 -5.77
C PRO A 37 0.04 20.14 -7.25
N ASP A 38 -0.60 21.28 -7.53
CA ASP A 38 -1.09 21.68 -8.85
C ASP A 38 -0.01 21.82 -9.92
N ASN A 39 1.24 22.03 -9.51
CA ASN A 39 2.39 22.13 -10.42
C ASN A 39 2.92 20.76 -10.90
N TYR A 40 2.34 19.67 -10.40
CA TYR A 40 2.65 18.31 -10.85
C TYR A 40 1.77 17.98 -12.08
N ASN A 41 2.33 18.18 -13.28
CA ASN A 41 1.68 17.90 -14.57
C ASN A 41 1.57 16.39 -14.84
N ASP A 42 0.82 15.66 -14.00
CA ASP A 42 0.47 14.27 -14.26
C ASP A 42 -0.75 14.20 -15.20
N PRO A 43 -0.64 13.58 -16.39
CA PRO A 43 -1.76 13.45 -17.32
C PRO A 43 -2.94 12.64 -16.78
N GLU A 44 -2.73 11.78 -15.76
CA GLU A 44 -3.80 11.01 -15.10
C GLU A 44 -4.49 11.80 -13.96
N GLY A 45 -4.06 13.04 -13.74
CA GLY A 45 -4.61 13.95 -12.75
C GLY A 45 -3.96 13.83 -11.37
N LYS A 46 -4.42 14.71 -10.48
CA LYS A 46 -3.94 14.76 -9.09
C LYS A 46 -4.30 13.49 -8.34
N THR A 47 -3.41 13.07 -7.45
CA THR A 47 -3.75 12.04 -6.46
C THR A 47 -4.22 12.72 -5.18
N ARG A 48 -5.40 12.34 -4.71
CA ARG A 48 -5.93 12.71 -3.38
C ARG A 48 -5.63 11.58 -2.41
N PHE A 49 -5.05 11.90 -1.27
CA PHE A 49 -4.59 10.94 -0.28
C PHE A 49 -5.42 11.04 1.00
N TYR A 50 -5.95 9.90 1.45
CA TYR A 50 -6.54 9.74 2.77
C TYR A 50 -5.53 9.03 3.66
N LYS A 51 -5.02 9.76 4.64
CA LYS A 51 -3.89 9.34 5.49
C LYS A 51 -4.39 8.96 6.87
N PHE A 52 -4.47 7.67 7.15
CA PHE A 52 -4.81 7.10 8.46
C PHE A 52 -3.51 6.83 9.22
N ILE A 53 -2.97 7.91 9.79
CA ILE A 53 -1.62 7.97 10.38
C ILE A 53 -1.46 6.93 11.51
N LYS A 54 -2.46 6.79 12.38
CA LYS A 54 -2.39 5.87 13.52
C LYS A 54 -2.57 4.42 13.11
N SER A 55 -3.34 4.16 12.07
CA SER A 55 -3.53 2.83 11.50
C SER A 55 -2.39 2.38 10.58
N GLY A 56 -1.51 3.30 10.14
CA GLY A 56 -0.46 2.97 9.19
C GLY A 56 -0.98 2.69 7.78
N ILE A 57 -2.07 3.35 7.38
CA ILE A 57 -2.72 3.16 6.08
C ILE A 57 -2.76 4.49 5.32
N GLU A 58 -2.40 4.46 4.05
CA GLU A 58 -2.64 5.58 3.13
C GLU A 58 -3.41 5.08 1.91
N ILE A 59 -4.49 5.77 1.55
CA ILE A 59 -5.31 5.45 0.38
C ILE A 59 -5.17 6.58 -0.64
N GLY A 60 -4.76 6.24 -1.86
CA GLY A 60 -4.63 7.17 -2.97
C GLY A 60 -5.76 7.04 -3.97
N PHE A 61 -6.39 8.17 -4.27
CA PHE A 61 -7.44 8.29 -5.28
C PHE A 61 -6.92 9.02 -6.52
N ARG A 62 -7.13 8.46 -7.70
CA ARG A 62 -6.87 9.10 -9.00
C ARG A 62 -8.15 9.16 -9.80
N SER A 63 -8.43 10.31 -10.41
CA SER A 63 -9.66 10.52 -11.20
C SER A 63 -10.93 10.08 -10.45
N GLY A 64 -10.99 10.36 -9.15
CA GLY A 64 -12.12 10.01 -8.27
C GLY A 64 -12.25 8.52 -7.92
N LYS A 65 -11.28 7.67 -8.28
CA LYS A 65 -11.29 6.23 -8.02
C LYS A 65 -10.15 5.81 -7.13
N LEU A 66 -10.40 4.81 -6.28
CA LEU A 66 -9.39 4.23 -5.41
C LEU A 66 -8.33 3.52 -6.26
N ASN A 67 -7.14 4.10 -6.35
CA ASN A 67 -6.07 3.62 -7.21
C ASN A 67 -5.08 2.73 -6.46
N HIS A 68 -4.70 3.09 -5.23
CA HIS A 68 -3.77 2.29 -4.44
C HIS A 68 -4.01 2.44 -2.95
N ILE A 69 -3.51 1.45 -2.20
CA ILE A 69 -3.54 1.42 -0.74
C ILE A 69 -2.16 1.01 -0.25
N HIS A 70 -1.53 1.85 0.55
CA HIS A 70 -0.29 1.54 1.25
C HIS A 70 -0.58 1.06 2.67
N PHE A 71 0.10 -0.01 3.07
CA PHE A 71 0.15 -0.54 4.43
C PHE A 71 1.58 -0.39 4.95
N LEU A 72 1.80 0.55 5.86
CA LEU A 72 3.11 0.91 6.38
C LEU A 72 3.41 -0.01 7.56
N VAL A 73 4.09 -1.13 7.32
CA VAL A 73 4.27 -2.21 8.32
C VAL A 73 5.32 -1.84 9.37
N GLN A 74 6.22 -0.91 9.03
CA GLN A 74 7.17 -0.29 9.93
C GLN A 74 6.90 1.22 10.03
N PRO A 75 7.14 1.87 11.19
CA PRO A 75 6.89 3.29 11.35
C PRO A 75 7.73 4.12 10.38
N HIS A 76 7.09 5.02 9.63
CA HIS A 76 7.76 5.82 8.60
C HIS A 76 6.97 7.10 8.32
N GLU A 77 7.65 8.23 8.08
CA GLU A 77 7.01 9.52 7.71
C GLU A 77 5.86 9.96 8.65
N GLY A 78 5.97 9.64 9.94
CA GLY A 78 4.97 9.97 10.94
C GLY A 78 3.83 8.96 11.08
N TYR A 79 3.74 7.96 10.19
CA TYR A 79 2.81 6.84 10.32
C TYR A 79 3.24 5.88 11.42
N SER A 80 2.25 5.40 12.18
CA SER A 80 2.38 4.19 12.99
C SER A 80 2.48 2.94 12.11
N ALA A 81 3.00 1.85 12.67
CA ALA A 81 3.01 0.56 12.00
C ALA A 81 1.59 -0.02 11.86
N TYR A 82 1.22 -0.45 10.66
CA TYR A 82 0.07 -1.29 10.36
C TYR A 82 0.28 -2.70 10.91
N LYS A 83 -0.59 -3.16 11.81
CA LYS A 83 -0.39 -4.41 12.60
C LYS A 83 -1.34 -5.56 12.23
N GLU A 84 -2.18 -5.34 11.24
CA GLU A 84 -3.19 -6.33 10.85
C GLU A 84 -2.68 -7.22 9.71
N ASP A 85 -3.58 -8.05 9.17
CA ASP A 85 -3.21 -9.06 8.19
C ASP A 85 -2.93 -8.50 6.80
N VAL A 86 -1.82 -8.94 6.22
CA VAL A 86 -1.52 -8.88 4.78
C VAL A 86 -1.57 -10.30 4.26
N LEU A 87 -2.43 -10.56 3.25
CA LEU A 87 -2.63 -11.91 2.69
C LEU A 87 -2.99 -12.98 3.74
N GLY A 88 -3.77 -12.62 4.77
CA GLY A 88 -4.23 -13.56 5.80
C GLY A 88 -3.18 -13.94 6.85
N ARG A 89 -2.05 -13.23 6.90
CA ARG A 89 -1.02 -13.34 7.92
C ARG A 89 -0.69 -11.97 8.48
N ILE A 90 -0.46 -11.86 9.79
CA ILE A 90 -0.02 -10.63 10.44
C ILE A 90 1.17 -10.01 9.69
N ALA A 91 1.05 -8.74 9.33
CA ALA A 91 1.99 -8.07 8.43
C ALA A 91 3.46 -8.18 8.88
N GLN A 92 3.73 -8.08 10.18
CA GLN A 92 5.08 -8.14 10.75
C GLN A 92 5.75 -9.52 10.67
N ALA A 93 4.97 -10.58 10.41
CA ALA A 93 5.50 -11.93 10.31
C ALA A 93 6.09 -12.23 8.93
N TRP A 94 5.85 -11.38 7.93
CA TRP A 94 6.34 -11.59 6.58
C TRP A 94 7.84 -11.31 6.46
N ARG A 95 8.55 -12.29 5.89
CA ARG A 95 9.89 -12.11 5.33
C ARG A 95 9.89 -12.32 3.82
N VAL A 96 10.91 -11.79 3.17
CA VAL A 96 11.09 -11.94 1.73
C VAL A 96 11.10 -13.40 1.29
N GLU A 97 11.78 -14.29 2.04
CA GLU A 97 11.82 -15.72 1.72
C GLU A 97 10.44 -16.38 1.82
N ASP A 98 9.63 -15.99 2.82
CA ASP A 98 8.29 -16.54 3.04
C ASP A 98 7.34 -16.14 1.90
N VAL A 99 7.43 -14.88 1.46
CA VAL A 99 6.60 -14.37 0.35
C VAL A 99 6.91 -15.11 -0.94
N ILE A 100 8.19 -15.34 -1.24
CA ILE A 100 8.59 -16.10 -2.44
C ILE A 100 8.16 -17.56 -2.33
N ALA A 101 8.28 -18.17 -1.14
CA ALA A 101 7.86 -19.54 -0.92
C ALA A 101 6.33 -19.71 -1.08
N GLU A 102 5.54 -18.74 -0.66
CA GLU A 102 4.07 -18.82 -0.66
C GLU A 102 3.45 -18.36 -1.99
N LEU A 103 3.96 -17.28 -2.59
CA LEU A 103 3.41 -16.69 -3.82
C LEU A 103 4.14 -17.13 -5.09
N GLY A 104 5.30 -17.79 -4.95
CA GLY A 104 6.18 -18.11 -6.06
C GLY A 104 7.00 -16.91 -6.54
N SER A 105 7.51 -17.03 -7.78
CA SER A 105 8.33 -16.01 -8.40
C SER A 105 7.55 -14.72 -8.65
N PRO A 106 8.10 -13.54 -8.30
CA PRO A 106 7.47 -12.26 -8.58
C PRO A 106 7.41 -11.98 -10.08
N SER A 107 6.40 -11.21 -10.50
CA SER A 107 6.28 -10.73 -11.88
C SER A 107 7.33 -9.67 -12.22
N LYS A 108 7.73 -8.87 -11.22
CA LYS A 108 8.86 -7.93 -11.28
C LYS A 108 9.52 -7.82 -9.91
N GLU A 109 10.80 -7.53 -9.88
CA GLU A 109 11.54 -7.31 -8.64
C GLU A 109 12.68 -6.33 -8.84
N ALA A 110 13.16 -5.75 -7.74
CA ALA A 110 14.47 -5.11 -7.70
C ALA A 110 15.15 -5.38 -6.36
N PRO A 111 16.47 -5.62 -6.35
CA PRO A 111 17.23 -5.79 -5.12
C PRO A 111 17.30 -4.47 -4.35
N GLY A 112 17.48 -4.58 -3.04
CA GLY A 112 17.81 -3.43 -2.20
C GLY A 112 19.18 -2.87 -2.58
N ARG A 113 19.33 -1.54 -2.55
CA ARG A 113 20.58 -0.89 -2.92
C ARG A 113 20.77 0.43 -2.19
N VAL A 114 22.02 0.78 -1.93
CA VAL A 114 22.38 2.12 -1.50
C VAL A 114 22.43 3.04 -2.72
N ASP A 115 21.66 4.12 -2.68
CA ASP A 115 21.71 5.24 -3.61
C ASP A 115 22.36 6.44 -2.92
N MET A 116 23.29 7.11 -3.61
CA MET A 116 24.08 8.19 -3.01
C MET A 116 23.25 9.45 -2.67
N LEU A 117 22.10 9.66 -3.31
CA LEU A 117 21.28 10.85 -3.11
C LEU A 117 20.17 10.62 -2.09
N ILE A 118 19.54 9.45 -2.14
CA ILE A 118 18.31 9.15 -1.39
C ILE A 118 18.50 8.08 -0.30
N GLY A 119 19.72 7.60 -0.11
CA GLY A 119 20.05 6.59 0.89
C GLY A 119 19.64 5.19 0.45
N TYR A 120 19.19 4.36 1.38
CA TYR A 120 18.85 2.97 1.08
C TYR A 120 17.49 2.87 0.38
N VAL A 121 17.51 2.31 -0.83
CA VAL A 121 16.31 1.92 -1.58
C VAL A 121 15.98 0.48 -1.20
N GLN A 122 14.77 0.28 -0.68
CA GLN A 122 14.30 -1.02 -0.22
C GLN A 122 14.25 -2.04 -1.36
N GLN A 123 14.57 -3.31 -1.04
CA GLN A 123 14.25 -4.42 -1.93
C GLN A 123 12.74 -4.46 -2.14
N TRP A 124 12.28 -4.78 -3.34
CA TRP A 124 10.85 -4.96 -3.57
C TRP A 124 10.53 -6.07 -4.56
N LEU A 125 9.37 -6.69 -4.33
CA LEU A 125 8.76 -7.71 -5.17
C LEU A 125 7.39 -7.21 -5.63
N LYS A 126 7.02 -7.47 -6.88
CA LYS A 126 5.70 -7.15 -7.45
C LYS A 126 5.06 -8.40 -8.03
N TYR A 127 3.79 -8.60 -7.69
CA TYR A 127 2.94 -9.69 -8.16
C TYR A 127 1.73 -9.11 -8.90
N GLU A 128 1.49 -9.56 -10.13
CA GLU A 128 0.31 -9.21 -10.91
C GLU A 128 -0.78 -10.27 -10.69
N PHE A 129 -1.87 -9.90 -10.03
CA PHE A 129 -3.07 -10.72 -9.95
C PHE A 129 -4.07 -10.30 -11.03
N LYS A 130 -5.10 -11.12 -11.25
CA LYS A 130 -6.11 -10.87 -12.29
C LYS A 130 -6.81 -9.51 -12.15
N THR A 131 -7.03 -9.05 -10.92
CA THR A 131 -7.85 -7.85 -10.64
C THR A 131 -7.07 -6.72 -9.96
N TYR A 132 -5.81 -6.94 -9.57
CA TYR A 132 -4.97 -5.96 -8.89
C TYR A 132 -3.50 -6.36 -8.95
N ALA A 133 -2.61 -5.44 -8.62
CA ALA A 133 -1.21 -5.74 -8.36
C ALA A 133 -0.87 -5.57 -6.87
N LEU A 134 0.03 -6.41 -6.38
CA LEU A 134 0.63 -6.30 -5.05
C LEU A 134 2.11 -5.97 -5.19
N ARG A 135 2.56 -4.90 -4.57
CA ARG A 135 3.98 -4.60 -4.39
C ARG A 135 4.34 -4.69 -2.91
N MET A 136 5.38 -5.44 -2.58
CA MET A 136 5.90 -5.60 -1.22
C MET A 136 7.35 -5.10 -1.20
N GLU A 137 7.65 -4.23 -0.25
CA GLU A 137 8.98 -3.68 0.00
C GLU A 137 9.51 -4.25 1.32
N PHE A 138 10.79 -4.57 1.38
CA PHE A 138 11.43 -5.26 2.50
C PHE A 138 12.62 -4.46 3.01
N SER A 139 12.77 -4.42 4.34
CA SER A 139 13.96 -3.88 5.00
C SER A 139 15.21 -4.70 4.68
N GLU A 140 16.38 -4.14 4.98
CA GLU A 140 17.69 -4.79 4.76
C GLU A 140 17.80 -6.18 5.43
N ASP A 141 17.09 -6.38 6.54
CA ASP A 141 17.00 -7.66 7.25
C ASP A 141 15.89 -8.60 6.74
N GLY A 142 15.29 -8.27 5.59
CA GLY A 142 14.29 -9.09 4.91
C GLY A 142 12.88 -9.02 5.48
N ARG A 143 12.61 -8.22 6.52
CA ARG A 143 11.25 -8.04 7.06
C ARG A 143 10.40 -7.15 6.16
N LEU A 144 9.09 -7.39 6.12
CA LEU A 144 8.17 -6.52 5.40
C LEU A 144 8.23 -5.08 5.94
N TRP A 145 8.51 -4.14 5.04
CA TRP A 145 8.56 -2.70 5.30
C TRP A 145 7.24 -2.03 4.93
N LYS A 146 6.74 -2.31 3.71
CA LYS A 146 5.49 -1.76 3.18
C LYS A 146 4.85 -2.74 2.22
N ALA A 147 3.53 -2.90 2.28
CA ALA A 147 2.74 -3.55 1.25
C ALA A 147 1.88 -2.51 0.51
N THR A 148 1.69 -2.68 -0.79
CA THR A 148 0.88 -1.79 -1.60
C THR A 148 -0.03 -2.58 -2.52
N LEU A 149 -1.34 -2.37 -2.38
CA LEU A 149 -2.33 -2.79 -3.34
C LEU A 149 -2.48 -1.71 -4.42
N ILE A 150 -2.57 -2.11 -5.69
CA ILE A 150 -2.68 -1.21 -6.83
C ILE A 150 -3.81 -1.71 -7.74
N SER A 151 -4.72 -0.83 -8.15
CA SER A 151 -5.73 -1.13 -9.15
C SER A 151 -5.07 -1.35 -10.52
N ASN A 152 -5.49 -2.39 -11.23
CA ASN A 152 -5.09 -2.61 -12.63
C ASN A 152 -5.77 -1.63 -13.59
#